data_AF-A0A2E2QXK8-F1
#
_entry.id   AF-A0A2E2QXK8-F1
#
_cell.length_a   1.000
_cell.length_b   1.000
_cell.length_c   1.000
_cell.angle_alpha   90.00
_cell.angle_beta   90.00
_cell.angle_gamma   90.00
#
_symmetry.space_group_name_H-M   'P 1'
#
loop_
_entity.id
_entity.type
_entity.pdbx_description
1 polymer ?
#
loop_
_entity_poly.entity_id
_entity_poly.type
_entity_poly.pdbx_seq_one_letter_code
_entity_poly.pdbx_strand_id
1 'polypeptide(L)'
;MTIKSTIAAVAASPFLFAGAAFAGPYVNLEATGSYPDGSYSSGGLEAVVGYEGETPSGLGWYVSGGPTVTHTETTDDFGDVELIGYLGGSYDKFYGEISGVTAEDDIDWSGKVGVKFVF
;
A
#
# COMPACT_ATOMS: atom_id res chain seq x y z
N MET A 1 17.00 -21.22 -14.11
CA MET A 1 16.08 -20.85 -13.02
C MET A 1 16.28 -19.37 -12.79
N THR A 2 15.38 -18.54 -13.32
CA THR A 2 15.51 -17.08 -13.28
C THR A 2 14.43 -16.59 -12.34
N ILE A 3 14.84 -15.96 -11.25
CA ILE A 3 13.96 -15.26 -10.31
C ILE A 3 13.25 -14.17 -11.10
N LYS A 4 11.97 -14.35 -11.39
CA LYS A 4 11.10 -13.27 -11.87
C LYS A 4 10.51 -12.58 -10.65
N SER A 5 11.30 -11.75 -9.98
CA SER A 5 10.76 -10.78 -9.04
C SER A 5 10.11 -9.66 -9.85
N THR A 6 8.85 -9.85 -10.22
CA THR A 6 8.04 -8.79 -10.81
C THR A 6 7.49 -7.97 -9.65
N ILE A 7 8.28 -6.97 -9.20
CA ILE A 7 7.78 -5.98 -8.25
C ILE A 7 6.76 -5.12 -9.00
N ALA A 8 5.48 -5.47 -8.87
CA ALA A 8 4.39 -4.60 -9.28
C ALA A 8 4.30 -3.48 -8.23
N ALA A 9 4.96 -2.35 -8.51
CA ALA A 9 4.85 -1.15 -7.71
C ALA A 9 3.47 -0.52 -7.92
N VAL A 10 2.47 -0.98 -7.16
CA VAL A 10 1.22 -0.24 -7.01
C VAL A 10 1.51 0.94 -6.08
N ALA A 11 1.64 2.11 -6.68
CA ALA A 11 1.66 3.38 -5.98
C ALA A 11 0.22 3.81 -5.66
N ALA A 12 -0.44 3.07 -4.80
CA ALA A 12 -1.53 3.64 -4.04
C ALA A 12 -0.91 4.22 -2.77
N SER A 13 -0.80 5.55 -2.77
CA SER A 13 -0.35 6.28 -1.61
C SER A 13 -1.58 6.57 -0.75
N PRO A 14 -1.72 5.97 0.44
CA PRO A 14 -2.73 6.41 1.42
C PRO A 14 -2.53 7.89 1.80
N PHE A 15 -1.35 8.47 1.51
CA PHE A 15 -1.06 9.90 1.59
C PHE A 15 -1.88 10.83 0.69
N LEU A 16 -2.76 10.32 -0.18
CA LEU A 16 -3.73 11.17 -0.87
C LEU A 16 -4.82 11.70 0.08
N PHE A 17 -5.00 11.08 1.25
CA PHE A 17 -6.04 11.47 2.22
C PHE A 17 -5.54 12.13 3.51
N ALA A 18 -4.23 12.24 3.72
CA ALA A 18 -3.65 13.00 4.83
C ALA A 18 -3.81 14.52 4.61
N GLY A 19 -5.05 14.99 4.60
CA GLY A 19 -5.37 16.40 4.79
C GLY A 19 -5.14 16.74 6.26
N ALA A 20 -4.39 17.80 6.52
CA ALA A 20 -3.88 18.25 7.82
C ALA A 20 -4.93 18.61 8.91
N ALA A 21 -6.13 18.05 8.87
CA ALA A 21 -7.24 18.40 9.78
C ALA A 21 -7.94 17.22 10.46
N PHE A 22 -7.64 15.95 10.13
CA PHE A 22 -8.23 14.80 10.81
C PHE A 22 -7.18 13.74 11.14
N ALA A 23 -6.52 13.90 12.29
CA ALA A 23 -5.93 12.75 12.97
C ALA A 23 -7.08 11.85 13.48
N GLY A 24 -7.10 10.58 13.12
CA GLY A 24 -8.23 9.71 13.48
C GLY A 24 -8.25 8.35 12.81
N PRO A 25 -9.22 7.50 13.20
CA PRO A 25 -9.43 6.22 12.57
C PRO A 25 -10.01 6.41 11.16
N TYR A 26 -9.60 5.55 10.23
CA TYR A 26 -10.12 5.53 8.87
C TYR A 26 -10.27 4.10 8.36
N VAL A 27 -11.01 3.98 7.26
CA VAL A 27 -11.12 2.76 6.46
C VAL A 27 -10.68 3.09 5.05
N ASN A 28 -9.81 2.26 4.47
CA ASN A 28 -9.42 2.36 3.07
C ASN A 28 -9.86 1.08 2.36
N LEU A 29 -10.62 1.25 1.29
CA LEU A 29 -11.00 0.17 0.37
C LEU A 29 -10.33 0.47 -0.95
N GLU A 30 -9.49 -0.44 -1.40
CA GLU A 30 -8.63 -0.22 -2.55
C GLU A 30 -8.70 -1.36 -3.53
N ALA A 31 -8.80 -1.01 -4.81
CA ALA A 31 -8.68 -1.93 -5.92
C ALA A 31 -7.49 -1.51 -6.77
N THR A 32 -6.60 -2.46 -7.05
CA THR A 32 -5.34 -2.22 -7.74
C THR A 32 -5.30 -3.03 -9.03
N GLY A 33 -4.63 -2.49 -10.05
CA GLY A 33 -4.51 -3.14 -11.36
C GLY A 33 -3.22 -2.74 -12.06
N SER A 34 -2.53 -3.73 -12.61
CA SER A 34 -1.23 -3.63 -13.27
C SER A 34 -1.39 -3.95 -14.76
N TYR A 35 -0.91 -3.03 -15.62
CA TYR A 35 -1.00 -3.11 -17.07
C TYR A 35 0.33 -2.77 -17.75
N PRO A 36 1.40 -3.54 -17.52
CA PRO A 36 2.76 -3.18 -17.94
C PRO A 36 2.96 -3.12 -19.46
N ASP A 37 2.15 -3.85 -20.23
CA ASP A 37 2.18 -3.95 -21.69
C ASP A 37 0.88 -3.45 -22.35
N GLY A 38 0.02 -2.77 -21.59
CA GLY A 38 -1.30 -2.32 -22.03
C GLY A 38 -2.42 -3.37 -21.87
N SER A 39 -2.10 -4.59 -21.43
CA SER A 39 -3.06 -5.62 -21.06
C SER A 39 -3.05 -5.87 -19.55
N TYR A 40 -4.15 -6.40 -19.00
CA TYR A 40 -4.22 -6.72 -17.58
C TYR A 40 -3.24 -7.84 -17.23
N SER A 41 -2.42 -7.65 -16.20
CA SER A 41 -1.44 -8.63 -15.72
C SER A 41 -1.72 -9.11 -14.31
N SER A 42 -2.00 -8.18 -13.40
CA SER A 42 -2.33 -8.50 -12.00
C SER A 42 -3.11 -7.39 -11.35
N GLY A 43 -3.69 -7.66 -10.19
CA GLY A 43 -4.40 -6.70 -9.39
C GLY A 43 -4.63 -7.23 -7.98
N GLY A 44 -5.33 -6.45 -7.18
CA GLY A 44 -5.68 -6.84 -5.83
C GLY A 44 -6.83 -6.02 -5.29
N LEU A 45 -7.48 -6.58 -4.28
CA LEU A 45 -8.48 -5.90 -3.48
C LEU A 45 -7.99 -5.87 -2.05
N GLU A 46 -8.05 -4.70 -1.44
CA GLU A 46 -7.62 -4.48 -0.08
C GLU A 46 -8.72 -3.76 0.70
N ALA A 47 -8.91 -4.15 1.96
CA ALA A 47 -9.77 -3.47 2.89
C ALA A 47 -9.05 -3.29 4.23
N VAL A 48 -8.44 -2.13 4.46
CA VAL A 48 -7.68 -1.85 5.68
C VAL A 48 -8.40 -0.87 6.59
N VAL A 49 -8.22 -1.09 7.88
CA VAL A 49 -8.52 -0.09 8.91
C VAL A 49 -7.22 0.54 9.36
N GLY A 50 -7.24 1.84 9.58
CA GLY A 50 -6.04 2.57 9.95
C GLY A 50 -6.29 3.66 10.95
N TYR A 51 -5.20 4.20 11.46
CA TYR A 51 -5.19 5.40 12.28
C TYR A 51 -4.05 6.29 11.80
N GLU A 52 -4.34 7.56 11.60
CA GLU A 52 -3.36 8.55 11.17
C GLU A 52 -3.35 9.78 12.07
N GLY A 53 -2.27 10.55 11.97
CA GLY A 53 -2.17 11.83 12.64
C GLY A 53 -0.99 12.65 12.19
N GLU A 54 -0.94 13.88 12.68
CA GLU A 54 0.15 14.82 12.43
C GLU A 54 0.58 15.45 13.75
N THR A 55 1.90 15.56 13.97
CA THR A 55 2.42 16.29 15.13
C THR A 55 2.37 17.81 14.88
N PRO A 56 2.39 18.65 15.94
CA PRO A 56 2.49 20.10 15.77
C PRO A 56 3.72 20.58 15.00
N SER A 57 4.75 19.73 14.86
CA SER A 57 5.95 20.02 14.09
C SER A 57 5.84 19.65 12.60
N GLY A 58 4.68 19.18 12.13
CA GLY A 58 4.43 18.79 10.74
C GLY A 58 4.92 17.39 10.37
N LEU A 59 5.12 16.50 11.35
CA LEU A 59 5.39 15.08 11.09
C LEU A 59 4.06 14.33 10.99
N GLY A 60 3.70 13.94 9.78
CA GLY A 60 2.58 13.04 9.50
C GLY A 60 2.96 11.59 9.72
N TRP A 61 2.04 10.77 10.21
CA TRP A 61 2.22 9.33 10.39
C TRP A 61 0.90 8.59 10.25
N TYR A 62 0.97 7.31 9.90
CA TYR A 62 -0.16 6.39 9.96
C TYR A 62 0.29 4.95 10.17
N VAL A 63 -0.62 4.17 10.71
CA VAL A 63 -0.54 2.71 10.75
C VAL A 63 -1.87 2.16 10.26
N SER A 64 -1.85 1.13 9.43
CA SER A 64 -3.06 0.45 8.97
C SER A 64 -2.82 -1.02 8.73
N GLY A 65 -3.90 -1.79 8.66
CA GLY A 65 -3.85 -3.18 8.26
C GLY A 65 -5.23 -3.80 8.09
N GLY A 66 -5.26 -4.96 7.45
CA GLY A 66 -6.50 -5.63 7.07
C GLY A 66 -6.29 -6.73 6.05
N PRO A 67 -7.38 -7.38 5.59
CA PRO A 67 -7.30 -8.37 4.53
C PRO A 67 -6.94 -7.75 3.18
N THR A 68 -6.18 -8.51 2.42
CA THR A 68 -5.90 -8.28 1.01
C THR A 68 -6.04 -9.58 0.23
N VAL A 69 -6.44 -9.49 -1.03
CA VAL A 69 -6.49 -10.61 -1.95
C VAL A 69 -5.95 -10.18 -3.29
N THR A 70 -5.09 -11.00 -3.88
CA THR A 70 -4.50 -10.72 -5.19
C THR A 70 -5.17 -11.53 -6.28
N HIS A 71 -5.16 -10.99 -7.50
CA HIS A 71 -5.62 -11.67 -8.69
C HIS A 71 -4.54 -11.52 -9.76
N THR A 72 -4.27 -12.58 -10.51
CA THR A 72 -3.29 -12.55 -11.61
C THR A 72 -3.90 -13.15 -12.85
N GLU A 73 -3.56 -12.58 -14.00
CA GLU A 73 -4.04 -13.06 -15.30
C GLU A 73 -3.56 -14.48 -15.61
N THR A 74 -2.42 -14.90 -15.04
CA THR A 74 -1.86 -16.24 -15.27
C THR A 74 -2.62 -17.35 -14.53
N THR A 75 -3.13 -17.06 -13.34
CA THR A 75 -3.91 -18.01 -12.54
C THR A 75 -5.41 -17.93 -12.85
N ASP A 76 -5.89 -16.75 -13.30
CA ASP A 76 -7.30 -16.45 -13.62
C ASP A 76 -8.28 -16.79 -12.47
N ASP A 77 -7.79 -16.66 -11.23
CA ASP A 77 -8.53 -16.85 -9.98
C ASP A 77 -8.00 -15.87 -8.93
N PHE A 78 -8.85 -15.55 -7.95
CA PHE A 78 -8.42 -14.84 -6.75
C PHE A 78 -7.58 -15.79 -5.89
N GLY A 79 -6.41 -15.32 -5.48
CA GLY A 79 -5.56 -16.04 -4.54
C GLY A 79 -6.15 -16.13 -3.14
N ASP A 80 -5.36 -16.64 -2.20
CA ASP A 80 -5.76 -16.69 -0.80
C ASP A 80 -5.90 -15.28 -0.19
N VAL A 81 -6.74 -15.19 0.84
CA VAL A 81 -6.88 -13.95 1.62
C VAL A 81 -5.70 -13.88 2.58
N GLU A 82 -4.87 -12.86 2.38
CA GLU A 82 -3.69 -12.58 3.19
C GLU A 82 -3.93 -11.35 4.07
N LEU A 83 -3.09 -11.16 5.09
CA LEU A 83 -3.09 -9.97 5.93
C LEU A 83 -1.98 -9.03 5.51
N ILE A 84 -2.34 -7.77 5.30
CA ILE A 84 -1.40 -6.70 4.99
C ILE A 84 -1.38 -5.66 6.11
N GLY A 85 -0.21 -5.12 6.37
CA GLY A 85 0.02 -4.03 7.32
C GLY A 85 0.93 -2.97 6.74
N TYR A 86 0.68 -1.72 7.16
CA TYR A 86 1.41 -0.54 6.73
C TYR A 86 1.82 0.30 7.93
N LEU A 87 3.03 0.84 7.87
CA LEU A 87 3.50 1.91 8.74
C LEU A 87 4.19 2.96 7.88
N GLY A 88 3.69 4.18 7.87
CA GLY A 88 4.25 5.26 7.08
C GLY A 88 4.30 6.59 7.80
N GLY A 89 5.11 7.49 7.25
CA GLY A 89 5.29 8.84 7.76
C GLY A 89 5.76 9.81 6.70
N SER A 90 5.48 11.08 6.93
CA SER A 90 5.85 12.17 6.04
C SER A 90 6.31 13.40 6.82
N TYR A 91 7.26 14.12 6.25
CA TYR A 91 7.71 15.40 6.76
C TYR A 91 8.01 16.34 5.60
N ASP A 92 7.43 17.54 5.63
CA ASP A 92 7.51 18.49 4.53
C ASP A 92 7.07 17.83 3.21
N LYS A 93 7.97 17.71 2.23
CA LYS A 93 7.71 17.03 0.95
C LYS A 93 8.09 15.56 0.92
N PHE A 94 8.78 15.05 1.95
CA PHE A 94 9.31 13.70 1.97
C PHE A 94 8.31 12.75 2.61
N TYR A 95 8.21 11.53 2.08
CA TYR A 95 7.43 10.48 2.70
C TYR A 95 8.13 9.13 2.59
N GLY A 96 7.80 8.24 3.51
CA GLY A 96 8.23 6.86 3.52
C GLY A 96 7.17 5.94 4.13
N GLU A 97 7.18 4.68 3.72
CA GLU A 97 6.31 3.64 4.25
C GLU A 97 7.04 2.30 4.18
N ILE A 98 6.79 1.45 5.17
CA ILE A 98 7.10 0.04 5.15
C ILE A 98 5.77 -0.71 5.18
N SER A 99 5.65 -1.75 4.37
CA SER A 99 4.51 -2.65 4.38
C SER A 99 4.95 -4.10 4.48
N GLY A 100 4.08 -4.95 5.00
CA GLY A 100 4.28 -6.38 5.05
C GLY A 100 2.97 -7.10 4.74
N VAL A 101 3.03 -8.11 3.87
CA VAL A 101 1.89 -8.99 3.58
C VAL A 101 2.26 -10.42 3.96
N THR A 102 1.35 -11.15 4.59
CA THR A 102 1.55 -12.58 4.84
C THR A 102 1.55 -13.35 3.51
N ALA A 103 2.34 -14.42 3.46
CA ALA A 103 2.47 -15.27 2.28
C ALA A 103 2.74 -16.71 2.73
N GLU A 104 1.68 -17.47 3.02
CA GLU A 104 1.72 -18.85 3.53
C GLU A 104 2.60 -19.02 4.80
N ASP A 105 3.91 -19.24 4.63
CA ASP A 105 4.90 -19.47 5.68
C ASP A 105 5.84 -18.26 5.92
N ASP A 106 5.78 -17.24 5.06
CA ASP A 106 6.67 -16.07 5.06
C ASP A 106 5.90 -14.74 5.18
N ILE A 107 6.64 -13.64 5.34
CA ILE A 107 6.12 -12.27 5.24
C ILE A 107 6.90 -11.54 4.16
N ASP A 108 6.19 -11.10 3.13
CA ASP A 108 6.74 -10.28 2.06
C ASP A 108 6.77 -8.82 2.50
N TRP A 109 7.98 -8.34 2.78
CA TRP A 109 8.21 -6.95 3.18
C TRP A 109 8.48 -6.05 1.97
N SER A 110 7.89 -4.86 1.99
CA SER A 110 8.13 -3.82 0.99
C SER A 110 8.39 -2.49 1.67
N GLY A 111 9.12 -1.62 0.98
CA GLY A 111 9.40 -0.26 1.44
C GLY A 111 9.29 0.71 0.28
N LYS A 112 8.64 1.85 0.53
CA LYS A 112 8.58 2.97 -0.42
C LYS A 112 9.05 4.26 0.23
N VAL A 113 9.79 5.06 -0.53
CA VAL A 113 10.16 6.42 -0.14
C VAL A 113 9.97 7.34 -1.33
N GLY A 114 9.64 8.60 -1.10
CA GLY A 114 9.38 9.53 -2.18
C GLY A 114 9.33 10.98 -1.76
N VAL A 115 9.10 11.83 -2.76
CA VAL A 115 8.98 13.28 -2.63
C VAL A 115 7.72 13.74 -3.35
N LYS A 116 6.87 14.52 -2.68
CA LYS A 116 5.65 15.11 -3.23
C LYS A 116 5.90 16.58 -3.60
N PHE A 117 5.65 16.93 -4.85
CA PHE A 117 5.67 18.32 -5.33
C PHE A 117 4.22 18.81 -5.49
N VAL A 118 3.89 19.96 -4.91
CA VAL A 118 2.58 20.63 -5.04
C VAL A 118 2.81 21.94 -5.81
N PHE A 119 2.09 22.13 -6.91
CA PHE A 119 2.18 23.28 -7.81
C PHE A 119 0.91 24.11 -7.77
#